data_AF-A0ABD3M3Z5-F1
#
_entry.id   AF-A0ABD3M3Z5-F1
#
_cell.length_a   1.000
_cell.length_b   1.000
_cell.length_c   1.000
_cell.angle_alpha   90.00
_cell.angle_beta   90.00
_cell.angle_gamma   90.00
#
_symmetry.space_group_name_H-M   'P 1'
#
loop_
_entity.id
_entity.type
_entity.pdbx_description
1 polymer ?
#
loop_
_entity_poly.entity_id
_entity_poly.type
_entity_poly.pdbx_seq_one_letter_code
_entity_poly.pdbx_strand_id
1 'polypeptide(L)'
;MGGYDEESLRSDSTSECSATNTDGSTSLRQKSANGKPLRPIAGNTFMELVAGVFAATSVATSVAAMVIQPANIIFAAGGLSCAIGPYAYWQQRKLTDVIALQETHKALSEQVNRLGRENMRLRATVDDLSLTIDHLEDVEQALDVITQTQGQSIEAFEAQVKDNRDILSKMQSNLKANVLQNLLQVVIRSDNDDNMTIEEHEIGGLLNSIRGINGVEVNETLFREAITRCGGSLQCVMDIIRNLMDDDVPRESEIFIIKD
;
A
#
# COMPACT_ATOMS: atom_id res chain seq x y z
N MET A 1 2.13 -56.06 13.13
CA MET A 1 0.84 -55.74 12.46
C MET A 1 0.36 -54.42 13.04
N GLY A 2 0.35 -53.29 12.34
CA GLY A 2 0.73 -52.99 10.97
C GLY A 2 1.67 -51.78 10.96
N GLY A 3 2.61 -51.80 10.02
CA GLY A 3 3.43 -50.65 9.69
C GLY A 3 2.63 -49.68 8.82
N TYR A 4 3.00 -48.41 8.93
CA TYR A 4 2.72 -47.42 7.91
C TYR A 4 4.07 -46.79 7.58
N ASP A 5 4.64 -47.27 6.48
CA ASP A 5 5.56 -46.53 5.64
C ASP A 5 4.71 -45.60 4.78
N GLU A 6 5.01 -44.30 4.78
CA GLU A 6 4.77 -43.47 3.61
C GLU A 6 5.79 -42.33 3.56
N GLU A 7 6.81 -42.57 2.75
CA GLU A 7 7.63 -41.55 2.12
C GLU A 7 6.75 -40.56 1.35
N SER A 8 6.99 -39.27 1.53
CA SER A 8 6.72 -38.29 0.47
C SER A 8 7.63 -37.08 0.62
N LEU A 9 8.74 -37.17 -0.11
CA LEU A 9 9.47 -36.12 -0.80
C LEU A 9 8.86 -34.71 -0.68
N ARG A 10 9.54 -33.84 0.06
CA ARG A 10 9.40 -32.39 -0.13
C ARG A 10 10.74 -31.79 -0.50
N SER A 11 10.89 -31.63 -1.81
CA SER A 11 11.94 -30.95 -2.53
C SER A 11 12.04 -29.50 -2.06
N ASP A 12 13.18 -29.16 -1.45
CA ASP A 12 13.53 -27.81 -1.07
C ASP A 12 14.15 -27.11 -2.28
N SER A 13 13.30 -26.58 -3.15
CA SER A 13 13.69 -25.69 -4.24
C SER A 13 13.80 -24.27 -3.71
N THR A 14 14.98 -23.95 -3.18
CA THR A 14 15.46 -22.57 -3.01
C THR A 14 15.55 -21.90 -4.38
N SER A 15 14.47 -21.23 -4.77
CA SER A 15 14.45 -20.30 -5.90
C SER A 15 15.04 -18.99 -5.41
N GLU A 16 16.30 -18.74 -5.75
CA GLU A 16 16.95 -17.46 -5.54
C GLU A 16 16.24 -16.39 -6.38
N CYS A 17 15.47 -15.54 -5.69
CA CYS A 17 14.87 -14.35 -6.25
C CYS A 17 15.98 -13.41 -6.76
N SER A 18 16.02 -13.28 -8.07
CA SER A 18 16.85 -12.32 -8.80
C SER A 18 16.62 -10.90 -8.28
N ALA A 19 17.68 -10.31 -7.73
CA ALA A 19 17.77 -8.89 -7.46
C ALA A 19 17.68 -8.12 -8.78
N THR A 20 16.48 -7.59 -9.08
CA THR A 20 16.28 -6.61 -10.14
C THR A 20 16.49 -5.23 -9.53
N ASN A 21 17.69 -4.68 -9.77
CA ASN A 21 18.04 -3.30 -9.50
C ASN A 21 17.09 -2.38 -10.28
N THR A 22 16.12 -1.84 -9.56
CA THR A 22 15.20 -0.82 -10.05
C THR A 22 15.48 0.43 -9.24
N ASP A 23 16.42 1.26 -9.68
CA ASP A 23 16.25 2.71 -9.57
C ASP A 23 17.34 3.51 -10.28
N GLY A 24 16.92 4.62 -10.89
CA GLY A 24 17.82 5.71 -11.26
C GLY A 24 18.09 5.92 -12.75
N SER A 25 17.11 5.75 -13.64
CA SER A 25 17.17 6.41 -14.96
C SER A 25 16.56 7.81 -14.88
N THR A 26 17.45 8.71 -14.47
CA THR A 26 17.34 10.15 -14.49
C THR A 26 16.68 10.65 -15.78
N SER A 27 15.63 11.45 -15.59
CA SER A 27 14.94 12.24 -16.59
C SER A 27 15.89 13.01 -17.52
N LEU A 28 16.21 12.43 -18.69
CA LEU A 28 16.71 13.21 -19.81
C LEU A 28 15.52 13.82 -20.56
N ARG A 29 15.01 14.87 -19.91
CA ARG A 29 14.34 16.04 -20.46
C ARG A 29 14.74 16.27 -21.92
N GLN A 30 13.89 15.76 -22.81
CA GLN A 30 14.03 15.83 -24.26
C GLN A 30 13.90 17.31 -24.67
N LYS A 31 15.06 17.95 -24.78
CA LYS A 31 15.23 19.35 -25.11
C LYS A 31 14.74 19.58 -26.54
N SER A 32 13.56 20.19 -26.62
CA SER A 32 13.14 21.20 -27.57
C SER A 32 13.38 20.90 -29.05
N ALA A 33 12.26 20.70 -29.74
CA ALA A 33 12.09 20.86 -31.17
C ALA A 33 12.89 22.07 -31.70
N ASN A 34 14.06 21.79 -32.26
CA ASN A 34 14.84 22.76 -33.01
C ASN A 34 14.38 22.64 -34.47
N GLY A 35 13.18 23.17 -34.74
CA GLY A 35 12.67 23.35 -36.09
C GLY A 35 13.50 24.42 -36.78
N LYS A 36 14.68 24.04 -37.28
CA LYS A 36 15.49 24.92 -38.11
C LYS A 36 14.67 25.19 -39.39
N PRO A 37 14.35 26.45 -39.70
CA PRO A 37 13.68 26.78 -40.96
C PRO A 37 14.56 26.27 -42.11
N LEU A 38 13.92 25.58 -43.06
CA LEU A 38 14.58 25.06 -44.26
C LEU A 38 15.36 26.19 -44.91
N ARG A 39 16.67 25.99 -45.07
CA ARG A 39 17.56 27.00 -45.64
C ARG A 39 17.08 27.34 -47.05
N PRO A 40 16.97 28.62 -47.41
CA PRO A 40 16.70 29.00 -48.79
C PRO A 40 17.82 28.39 -49.66
N ILE A 41 17.43 27.64 -50.68
CA ILE A 41 18.36 27.02 -51.63
C ILE A 41 19.18 28.17 -52.21
N ALA A 42 20.48 28.17 -51.91
CA ALA A 42 21.40 29.21 -52.32
C ALA A 42 21.32 29.37 -53.84
N GLY A 43 20.89 30.54 -54.29
CA GLY A 43 20.31 30.77 -55.61
C GLY A 43 21.23 30.57 -56.82
N ASN A 44 22.46 30.10 -56.65
CA ASN A 44 23.38 29.94 -57.78
C ASN A 44 24.08 28.59 -57.65
N THR A 45 23.46 27.54 -58.18
CA THR A 45 24.11 26.23 -58.30
C THR A 45 25.36 26.43 -59.15
N PHE A 46 26.53 25.93 -58.72
CA PHE A 46 27.79 26.11 -59.47
C PHE A 46 27.65 25.71 -60.96
N MET A 47 26.82 24.71 -61.25
CA MET A 47 26.46 24.34 -62.62
C MET A 47 25.75 25.44 -63.42
N GLU A 48 24.91 26.27 -62.81
CA GLU A 48 24.21 27.37 -63.47
C GLU A 48 25.17 28.50 -63.83
N LEU A 49 26.14 28.80 -62.96
CA LEU A 49 27.22 29.73 -63.26
C LEU A 49 28.08 29.23 -64.42
N VAL A 50 28.49 27.96 -64.38
CA VAL A 50 29.32 27.35 -65.43
C VAL A 50 28.55 27.29 -66.76
N ALA A 51 27.28 26.89 -66.73
CA ALA A 51 26.42 26.87 -67.92
C ALA A 51 26.21 28.29 -68.48
N GLY A 52 25.99 29.29 -67.62
CA GLY A 52 25.85 30.69 -68.03
C GLY A 52 27.12 31.23 -68.71
N VAL A 53 28.30 30.91 -68.16
CA VAL A 53 29.58 31.29 -68.76
C VAL A 53 29.78 30.61 -70.12
N PHE A 54 29.53 29.30 -70.23
CA PHE A 54 29.63 28.58 -71.51
C PHE A 54 28.63 29.09 -72.55
N ALA A 55 27.40 29.41 -72.14
CA ALA A 55 26.39 29.99 -73.02
C ALA A 55 26.86 31.35 -73.54
N ALA A 56 27.31 32.25 -72.65
CA ALA A 56 27.79 33.57 -73.01
C ALA A 56 29.00 33.53 -73.95
N THR A 57 29.97 32.65 -73.69
CA THR A 57 31.15 32.48 -74.56
C THR A 57 30.77 31.90 -75.93
N SER A 58 29.82 30.96 -75.99
CA SER A 58 29.36 30.39 -77.25
C SER A 58 28.64 31.40 -78.13
N VAL A 59 27.78 32.24 -77.53
CA VAL A 59 27.07 33.32 -78.24
C VAL A 59 28.07 34.36 -78.73
N ALA A 60 29.00 34.80 -77.87
CA ALA A 60 30.03 35.76 -78.26
C ALA A 60 30.90 35.23 -79.41
N THR A 61 31.29 33.95 -79.37
CA THR A 61 32.08 33.30 -80.42
C THR A 61 31.29 33.20 -81.73
N SER A 62 29.98 32.89 -81.67
CA SER A 62 29.11 32.81 -82.84
C SER A 62 28.91 34.16 -83.52
N VAL A 63 28.72 35.23 -82.73
CA VAL A 63 28.61 36.61 -83.25
C VAL A 63 29.93 37.03 -83.92
N ALA A 64 31.08 36.73 -83.30
CA ALA A 64 32.39 37.02 -83.88
C ALA A 64 32.61 36.28 -85.22
N ALA A 65 32.18 35.03 -85.33
CA ALA A 65 32.27 34.25 -86.56
C ALA A 65 31.38 34.80 -87.69
N MET A 66 30.19 35.33 -87.37
CA MET A 66 29.29 35.96 -88.35
C MET A 66 29.89 37.21 -89.01
N VAL A 67 30.72 37.97 -88.29
CA VAL A 67 31.39 39.17 -88.82
C VAL A 67 32.46 38.78 -89.84
N ILE A 68 33.07 37.61 -89.71
CA ILE A 68 34.20 37.17 -90.54
C ILE A 68 33.73 36.49 -91.84
N GLN A 69 32.66 35.68 -91.81
CA GLN A 69 32.11 35.02 -93.01
C GLN A 69 30.57 34.90 -92.94
N PRO A 70 29.81 35.69 -93.72
CA PRO A 70 28.35 35.61 -93.75
C PRO A 70 27.88 34.43 -94.59
N ALA A 71 27.85 33.24 -94.00
CA ALA A 71 27.26 32.03 -94.60
C ALA A 71 25.86 31.75 -94.02
N ASN A 72 24.85 31.62 -94.89
CA ASN A 72 23.45 31.42 -94.51
C ASN A 72 23.21 30.19 -93.60
N ILE A 73 24.09 29.19 -93.64
CA ILE A 73 24.00 27.96 -92.84
C ILE A 73 24.16 28.25 -91.34
N ILE A 74 24.94 29.27 -90.96
CA ILE A 74 25.23 29.60 -89.55
C ILE A 74 23.99 30.18 -88.85
N PHE A 75 23.17 30.94 -89.57
CA PHE A 75 21.91 31.48 -89.02
C PHE A 75 20.91 30.38 -88.67
N ALA A 76 20.82 29.33 -89.50
CA ALA A 76 19.95 28.19 -89.23
C ALA A 76 20.44 27.37 -88.02
N ALA A 77 21.75 27.14 -87.91
CA ALA A 77 22.34 26.41 -86.78
C ALA A 77 22.23 27.18 -85.45
N GLY A 78 22.44 28.51 -85.47
CA GLY A 78 22.31 29.37 -84.29
C GLY A 78 20.86 29.51 -83.80
N GLY A 79 19.88 29.51 -84.71
CA GLY A 79 18.46 29.54 -84.32
C GLY A 79 18.02 28.28 -83.57
N LEU A 80 18.48 27.10 -84.00
CA LEU A 80 18.17 25.83 -83.35
C LEU A 80 18.80 25.71 -81.96
N SER A 81 20.04 26.14 -81.78
CA SER A 81 20.69 26.11 -80.46
C SER A 81 20.01 27.04 -79.45
N CYS A 82 19.50 28.18 -79.91
CA CYS A 82 18.76 29.12 -79.07
C CYS A 82 17.42 28.56 -78.56
N ALA A 83 16.81 27.61 -79.28
CA ALA A 83 15.57 26.94 -78.84
C ALA A 83 15.82 25.78 -77.86
N ILE A 84 16.96 25.09 -77.98
CA ILE A 84 17.32 23.96 -77.12
C ILE A 84 17.62 24.42 -75.68
N GLY A 85 18.23 25.59 -75.50
CA GLY A 85 18.57 26.14 -74.17
C GLY A 85 17.34 26.31 -73.25
N PRO A 86 16.29 27.05 -73.66
CA PRO A 86 15.07 27.20 -72.88
C PRO A 86 14.35 25.87 -72.62
N TYR A 87 14.36 24.95 -73.60
CA TYR A 87 13.73 23.64 -73.45
C TYR A 87 14.44 22.76 -72.41
N ALA A 88 15.78 22.72 -72.45
CA ALA A 88 16.58 22.01 -71.46
C ALA A 88 16.42 22.61 -70.06
N TYR A 89 16.38 23.94 -69.94
CA TYR A 89 16.10 24.63 -68.68
C TYR A 89 14.72 24.24 -68.11
N TRP A 90 13.69 24.18 -68.96
CA TRP A 90 12.35 23.75 -68.56
C TRP A 90 12.29 22.29 -68.10
N GLN A 91 13.00 21.39 -68.80
CA GLN A 91 13.10 19.98 -68.39
C GLN A 91 13.84 19.81 -67.06
N GLN A 92 14.94 20.53 -66.86
CA GLN A 92 15.72 20.47 -65.63
C GLN A 92 14.87 20.89 -64.42
N ARG A 93 14.02 21.91 -64.58
CA ARG A 93 13.12 22.38 -63.52
C ARG A 93 12.09 21.32 -63.10
N LYS A 94 11.59 20.51 -64.04
CA LYS A 94 10.69 19.39 -63.72
C LYS A 94 11.39 18.28 -62.93
N LEU A 95 12.65 17.98 -63.26
CA LEU A 95 13.44 16.99 -62.52
C LEU A 95 13.71 17.45 -61.08
N THR A 96 14.03 18.74 -60.90
CA THR A 96 14.25 19.31 -59.56
C THR A 96 12.98 19.25 -58.71
N ASP A 97 11.81 19.52 -59.28
CA ASP A 97 10.53 19.47 -58.55
C ASP A 97 10.18 18.04 -58.09
N VAL A 98 10.45 17.04 -58.93
CA VAL A 98 10.26 15.63 -58.57
C VAL A 98 11.22 15.19 -57.45
N ILE A 99 12.48 15.62 -57.49
CA ILE A 99 13.46 15.32 -56.43
C ILE A 99 13.04 15.99 -55.12
N ALA A 100 12.60 17.25 -55.17
CA ALA A 100 12.09 17.95 -53.99
C ALA A 100 10.85 17.25 -53.40
N LEU A 101 9.91 16.81 -54.25
CA LEU A 101 8.76 16.04 -53.80
C LEU A 101 9.17 14.71 -53.14
N GLN A 102 10.13 13.98 -53.69
CA GLN A 102 10.63 12.75 -53.08
C GLN A 102 11.25 12.98 -51.70
N GLU A 103 12.03 14.06 -51.54
CA GLU A 103 12.60 14.44 -50.24
C GLU A 103 11.49 14.79 -49.24
N THR A 104 10.46 15.55 -49.65
CA THR A 104 9.33 15.86 -48.76
C THR A 104 8.54 14.61 -48.37
N HIS A 105 8.35 13.67 -49.30
CA HIS A 105 7.66 12.41 -49.03
C HIS A 105 8.44 11.54 -48.04
N LYS A 106 9.78 11.52 -48.17
CA LYS A 106 10.65 10.80 -47.24
C LYS A 106 10.60 11.44 -45.84
N ALA A 107 10.68 12.77 -45.76
CA ALA A 107 10.58 13.49 -44.49
C ALA A 107 9.20 13.30 -43.82
N LEU A 108 8.12 13.29 -44.59
CA LEU A 108 6.77 13.05 -44.09
C LEU A 108 6.60 11.61 -43.61
N SER A 109 7.12 10.63 -44.36
CA SER A 109 7.14 9.22 -43.94
C SER A 109 7.91 9.03 -42.63
N GLU A 110 9.05 9.71 -42.47
CA GLU A 110 9.82 9.68 -41.22
C GLU A 110 9.04 10.29 -40.05
N GLN A 111 8.33 11.39 -40.26
CA GLN A 111 7.47 12.00 -39.24
C GLN A 111 6.29 11.11 -38.86
N VAL A 112 5.62 10.48 -39.84
CA VAL A 112 4.53 9.53 -39.60
C VAL A 112 5.06 8.31 -38.83
N ASN A 113 6.23 7.79 -39.18
CA ASN A 113 6.86 6.69 -38.44
C ASN A 113 7.27 7.11 -37.01
N ARG A 114 7.65 8.37 -36.79
CA ARG A 114 7.91 8.90 -35.44
C ARG A 114 6.63 8.98 -34.63
N LEU A 115 5.57 9.58 -35.20
CA LEU A 115 4.25 9.67 -34.57
C LEU A 115 3.66 8.29 -34.29
N GLY A 116 3.84 7.31 -35.19
CA GLY A 116 3.41 5.94 -34.97
C GLY A 116 4.11 5.29 -33.78
N ARG A 117 5.43 5.50 -33.63
CA ARG A 117 6.18 5.03 -32.45
C ARG A 117 5.74 5.72 -31.16
N GLU A 118 5.49 7.03 -31.21
CA GLU A 118 4.95 7.77 -30.07
C GLU A 118 3.56 7.25 -29.68
N ASN A 119 2.67 7.02 -30.64
CA ASN A 119 1.33 6.50 -30.38
C ASN A 119 1.37 5.08 -29.78
N MET A 120 2.24 4.19 -30.27
CA MET A 120 2.45 2.87 -29.66
C MET A 120 2.95 2.98 -28.22
N ARG A 121 3.87 3.92 -27.93
CA ARG A 121 4.35 4.15 -26.56
C ARG A 121 3.24 4.64 -25.64
N LEU A 122 2.41 5.59 -26.10
CA LEU A 122 1.28 6.07 -25.31
C LEU A 122 0.27 4.95 -25.04
N ARG A 123 -0.02 4.09 -26.03
CA ARG A 123 -0.89 2.93 -25.81
C ARG A 123 -0.34 1.98 -24.74
N ALA A 124 0.96 1.68 -24.80
CA ALA A 124 1.60 0.87 -23.75
C ALA A 124 1.48 1.51 -22.36
N THR A 125 1.55 2.85 -22.25
CA THR A 125 1.31 3.55 -20.98
C THR A 125 -0.15 3.49 -20.53
N VAL A 126 -1.11 3.53 -21.46
CA VAL A 126 -2.52 3.33 -21.13
C VAL A 126 -2.77 1.91 -20.62
N ASP A 127 -2.16 0.91 -21.25
CA ASP A 127 -2.27 -0.49 -20.80
C ASP A 127 -1.68 -0.68 -19.39
N ASP A 128 -0.55 -0.05 -19.08
CA ASP A 128 0.07 -0.08 -17.74
C ASP A 128 -0.78 0.61 -16.67
N LEU A 129 -1.42 1.74 -17.03
CA LEU A 129 -2.39 2.41 -16.15
C LEU A 129 -3.64 1.54 -15.92
N SER A 130 -4.11 0.82 -16.93
CA SER A 130 -5.21 -0.14 -16.78
C SER A 130 -4.84 -1.28 -15.82
N LEU A 131 -3.65 -1.86 -15.95
CA LEU A 131 -3.17 -2.87 -14.99
C LEU A 131 -3.06 -2.33 -13.57
N THR A 132 -2.67 -1.06 -13.43
CA THR A 132 -2.62 -0.39 -12.12
C THR A 132 -4.02 -0.20 -11.53
N ILE A 133 -5.02 0.10 -12.35
CA ILE A 133 -6.42 0.21 -11.91
C ILE A 133 -6.95 -1.16 -11.46
N ASP A 134 -6.69 -2.22 -12.22
CA ASP A 134 -7.09 -3.58 -11.85
C ASP A 134 -6.46 -3.98 -10.49
N HIS A 135 -5.19 -3.62 -10.26
CA HIS A 135 -4.55 -3.87 -8.98
C HIS A 135 -5.16 -3.07 -7.82
N LEU A 136 -5.61 -1.83 -8.07
CA LEU A 136 -6.30 -1.04 -7.04
C LEU A 136 -7.68 -1.61 -6.71
N GLU A 137 -8.38 -2.20 -7.68
CA GLU A 137 -9.65 -2.93 -7.46
C GLU A 137 -9.42 -4.17 -6.57
N ASP A 138 -8.37 -4.95 -6.84
CA ASP A 138 -7.99 -6.09 -5.99
C ASP A 138 -7.69 -5.65 -4.55
N VAL A 139 -7.01 -4.51 -4.37
CA VAL A 139 -6.68 -3.95 -3.05
C VAL A 139 -7.95 -3.46 -2.33
N GLU A 140 -8.90 -2.85 -3.03
CA GLU A 140 -10.20 -2.46 -2.46
C GLU A 140 -10.98 -3.69 -1.98
N GLN A 141 -11.04 -4.74 -2.79
CA GLN A 141 -11.72 -5.99 -2.42
C GLN A 141 -11.06 -6.66 -1.22
N ALA A 142 -9.72 -6.66 -1.15
CA ALA A 142 -8.99 -7.17 0.01
C ALA A 142 -9.29 -6.35 1.27
N LEU A 143 -9.37 -5.02 1.16
CA LEU A 143 -9.72 -4.12 2.28
C LEU A 143 -11.16 -4.34 2.78
N ASP A 144 -12.11 -4.62 1.88
CA ASP A 144 -13.50 -4.91 2.25
C ASP A 144 -13.60 -6.22 3.05
N VAL A 145 -12.93 -7.28 2.59
CA VAL A 145 -12.87 -8.57 3.31
C VAL A 145 -12.21 -8.42 4.69
N ILE A 146 -11.14 -7.62 4.78
CA ILE A 146 -10.48 -7.35 6.06
C ILE A 146 -11.41 -6.58 7.00
N THR A 147 -12.12 -5.57 6.51
CA THR A 147 -13.05 -4.76 7.30
C THR A 147 -14.20 -5.61 7.83
N GLN A 148 -14.75 -6.48 6.99
CA GLN A 148 -15.80 -7.44 7.39
C GLN A 148 -15.31 -8.42 8.45
N THR A 149 -14.07 -8.91 8.32
CA THR A 149 -13.48 -9.86 9.28
C THR A 149 -13.09 -9.18 10.60
N GLN A 150 -12.57 -7.95 10.56
CA GLN A 150 -12.21 -7.18 11.76
C GLN A 150 -13.44 -6.72 12.55
N GLY A 151 -14.53 -6.33 11.87
CA GLY A 151 -15.79 -5.98 12.54
C GLY A 151 -16.37 -7.15 13.34
N GLN A 152 -16.38 -8.35 12.76
CA GLN A 152 -16.81 -9.58 13.45
C GLN A 152 -15.87 -9.98 14.60
N SER A 153 -14.57 -9.71 14.45
CA SER A 153 -13.57 -10.04 15.48
C SER A 153 -13.68 -9.16 16.72
N ILE A 154 -14.09 -7.89 16.57
CA ILE A 154 -14.27 -6.97 17.71
C ILE A 154 -15.51 -7.35 18.52
N GLU A 155 -16.63 -7.67 17.86
CA GLU A 155 -17.85 -8.11 18.53
C GLU A 155 -17.64 -9.45 19.26
N ALA A 156 -16.94 -10.41 18.62
CA ALA A 156 -16.57 -11.67 19.25
C ALA A 156 -15.63 -11.48 20.45
N PHE A 157 -14.67 -10.55 20.35
CA PHE A 157 -13.77 -10.22 21.45
C PHE A 157 -14.50 -9.55 22.62
N GLU A 158 -15.40 -8.61 22.35
CA GLU A 158 -16.23 -7.97 23.38
C GLU A 158 -17.10 -9.01 24.11
N ALA A 159 -17.74 -9.91 23.35
CA ALA A 159 -18.49 -11.02 23.93
C ALA A 159 -17.61 -11.91 24.82
N GLN A 160 -16.40 -12.25 24.37
CA GLN A 160 -15.48 -13.09 25.14
C GLN A 160 -14.96 -12.41 26.41
N VAL A 161 -14.73 -11.09 26.38
CA VAL A 161 -14.35 -10.32 27.57
C VAL A 161 -15.51 -10.26 28.57
N LYS A 162 -16.74 -10.09 28.07
CA LYS A 162 -17.95 -10.10 28.92
C LYS A 162 -18.14 -11.48 29.58
N ASP A 163 -18.03 -12.56 28.82
CA ASP A 163 -18.13 -13.92 29.33
C ASP A 163 -17.04 -14.22 30.38
N ASN A 164 -15.81 -13.78 30.14
CA ASN A 164 -14.72 -13.90 31.13
C ASN A 164 -15.02 -13.13 32.41
N ARG A 165 -15.57 -11.91 32.32
CA ARG A 165 -15.99 -11.15 33.51
C ARG A 165 -17.08 -11.88 34.28
N ASP A 166 -18.06 -12.45 33.59
CA ASP A 166 -19.13 -13.22 34.23
C ASP A 166 -18.60 -14.50 34.90
N ILE A 167 -17.62 -15.18 34.28
CA ILE A 167 -16.94 -16.33 34.87
C ILE A 167 -16.16 -15.93 36.13
N LEU A 168 -15.39 -14.84 36.08
CA LEU A 168 -14.63 -14.34 37.22
C LEU A 168 -15.56 -13.96 38.38
N SER A 169 -16.67 -13.28 38.11
CA SER A 169 -17.69 -12.97 39.11
C SER A 169 -18.28 -14.23 39.77
N LYS A 170 -18.60 -15.26 38.96
CA LYS A 170 -19.07 -16.56 39.48
C LYS A 170 -18.00 -17.31 40.28
N MET A 171 -16.73 -17.22 39.89
CA MET A 171 -15.63 -17.81 40.65
C MET A 171 -15.45 -17.12 41.99
N GLN A 172 -15.48 -15.79 42.00
CA GLN A 172 -15.39 -14.99 43.22
C GLN A 172 -16.58 -15.28 44.15
N SER A 173 -17.81 -15.40 43.64
CA SER A 173 -18.96 -15.77 44.46
C SER A 173 -18.84 -17.19 45.03
N ASN A 174 -18.30 -18.14 44.26
CA ASN A 174 -18.06 -19.50 44.75
C ASN A 174 -16.97 -19.54 45.83
N LEU A 175 -15.90 -18.74 45.68
CA LEU A 175 -14.86 -18.60 46.71
C LEU A 175 -15.45 -18.00 48.00
N LYS A 176 -16.22 -16.90 47.89
CA LYS A 176 -16.94 -16.28 49.01
C LYS A 176 -17.86 -17.29 49.71
N ALA A 177 -18.63 -18.07 48.96
CA ALA A 177 -19.52 -19.08 49.52
C ALA A 177 -18.77 -20.20 50.26
N ASN A 178 -17.63 -20.65 49.72
CA ASN A 178 -16.79 -21.67 50.37
C ASN A 178 -16.19 -21.13 51.68
N VAL A 179 -15.65 -19.91 51.65
CA VAL A 179 -15.15 -19.20 52.84
C VAL A 179 -16.25 -19.04 53.88
N LEU A 180 -17.43 -18.57 53.47
CA LEU A 180 -18.59 -18.39 54.34
C LEU A 180 -18.97 -19.70 55.03
N GLN A 181 -19.03 -20.80 54.28
CA GLN A 181 -19.34 -22.12 54.83
C GLN A 181 -18.31 -22.58 55.86
N ASN A 182 -17.01 -22.38 55.59
CA ASN A 182 -15.94 -22.73 56.52
C ASN A 182 -16.02 -21.87 57.80
N LEU A 183 -16.30 -20.56 57.66
CA LEU A 183 -16.50 -19.66 58.80
C LEU A 183 -17.69 -20.10 59.65
N LEU A 184 -18.84 -20.39 59.03
CA LEU A 184 -20.03 -20.90 59.73
C LEU A 184 -19.72 -22.17 60.52
N GLN A 185 -18.99 -23.11 59.91
CA GLN A 185 -18.61 -24.36 60.56
C GLN A 185 -17.69 -24.14 61.77
N VAL A 186 -16.74 -23.22 61.65
CA VAL A 186 -15.84 -22.86 62.75
C VAL A 186 -16.61 -22.21 63.89
N VAL A 187 -17.52 -21.29 63.60
CA VAL A 187 -18.34 -20.62 64.61
C VAL A 187 -19.24 -21.62 65.35
N ILE A 188 -19.95 -22.49 64.61
CA ILE A 188 -20.82 -23.52 65.21
C ILE A 188 -20.01 -24.50 66.07
N ARG A 189 -18.79 -24.84 65.66
CA ARG A 189 -17.92 -25.75 66.42
C ARG A 189 -17.28 -25.08 67.65
N SER A 190 -17.22 -23.75 67.67
CA SER A 190 -16.64 -23.01 68.78
C SER A 190 -17.60 -22.88 69.96
N ASP A 191 -18.91 -22.99 69.72
CA ASP A 191 -19.95 -23.11 70.75
C ASP A 191 -19.87 -24.51 71.37
N ASN A 192 -19.33 -24.60 72.59
CA ASN A 192 -19.14 -25.89 73.30
C ASN A 192 -20.25 -26.18 74.32
N ASP A 193 -21.02 -25.17 74.71
CA ASP A 193 -22.01 -25.27 75.77
C ASP A 193 -23.46 -25.11 75.28
N ASP A 194 -23.66 -25.04 73.95
CA ASP A 194 -24.95 -24.93 73.27
C ASP A 194 -25.77 -23.70 73.74
N ASN A 195 -25.09 -22.70 74.32
CA ASN A 195 -25.73 -21.50 74.86
C ASN A 195 -26.00 -20.46 73.75
N MET A 196 -25.48 -20.69 72.53
CA MET A 196 -25.63 -19.82 71.35
C MET A 196 -25.10 -18.39 71.58
N THR A 197 -24.15 -18.21 72.51
CA THR A 197 -23.53 -16.93 72.87
C THR A 197 -22.02 -17.09 73.04
N ILE A 198 -21.25 -16.31 72.28
CA ILE A 198 -19.78 -16.28 72.35
C ILE A 198 -19.36 -15.35 73.49
N GLU A 199 -18.71 -15.90 74.52
CA GLU A 199 -18.17 -15.09 75.62
C GLU A 199 -16.83 -14.43 75.27
N GLU A 200 -16.49 -13.34 75.94
CA GLU A 200 -15.27 -12.54 75.70
C GLU A 200 -13.97 -13.37 75.74
N HIS A 201 -13.97 -14.43 76.55
CA HIS A 201 -12.84 -15.34 76.71
C HIS A 201 -12.73 -16.36 75.56
N GLU A 202 -13.82 -16.65 74.85
CA GLU A 202 -13.90 -17.58 73.72
C GLU A 202 -13.59 -16.89 72.38
N ILE A 203 -13.77 -15.57 72.30
CA ILE A 203 -13.44 -14.74 71.11
C ILE A 203 -12.01 -15.02 70.63
N GLY A 204 -11.05 -15.17 71.55
CA GLY A 204 -9.66 -15.46 71.19
C GLY A 204 -9.46 -16.82 70.55
N GLY A 205 -10.20 -17.84 71.00
CA GLY A 205 -10.19 -19.18 70.41
C GLY A 205 -10.81 -19.17 69.01
N LEU A 206 -11.99 -18.52 68.88
CA LEU A 206 -12.68 -18.37 67.61
C LEU A 206 -11.82 -17.65 66.57
N LEU A 207 -11.16 -16.56 66.97
CA LEU A 207 -10.27 -15.78 66.11
C LEU A 207 -9.07 -16.59 65.61
N ASN A 208 -8.47 -17.42 66.46
CA ASN A 208 -7.40 -18.32 66.06
C ASN A 208 -7.88 -19.41 65.10
N SER A 209 -9.10 -19.93 65.29
CA SER A 209 -9.69 -20.90 64.36
C SER A 209 -10.02 -20.28 63.01
N ILE A 210 -10.53 -19.04 62.98
CA ILE A 210 -10.80 -18.32 61.73
C ILE A 210 -9.50 -18.00 60.98
N ARG A 211 -8.43 -17.60 61.67
CA ARG A 211 -7.10 -17.41 61.07
C ARG A 211 -6.50 -18.68 60.45
N GLY A 212 -6.95 -19.86 60.89
CA GLY A 212 -6.57 -21.13 60.30
C GLY A 212 -7.24 -21.45 58.96
N ILE A 213 -8.24 -20.67 58.55
CA ILE A 213 -8.91 -20.83 57.26
C ILE A 213 -8.06 -20.16 56.18
N ASN A 214 -7.64 -20.93 55.17
CA ASN A 214 -6.88 -20.41 54.05
C ASN A 214 -7.71 -19.38 53.25
N GLY A 215 -7.11 -18.23 52.96
CA GLY A 215 -7.70 -17.20 52.09
C GLY A 215 -8.50 -16.10 52.79
N VAL A 216 -8.49 -16.02 54.13
CA VAL A 216 -9.19 -14.98 54.89
C VAL A 216 -8.26 -14.28 55.87
N GLU A 217 -8.20 -12.96 55.81
CA GLU A 217 -7.61 -12.12 56.85
C GLU A 217 -8.72 -11.46 57.67
N VAL A 218 -8.59 -11.52 59.00
CA VAL A 218 -9.55 -10.92 59.92
C VAL A 218 -8.92 -9.73 60.61
N ASN A 219 -9.61 -8.61 60.59
CA ASN A 219 -9.26 -7.49 61.44
C ASN A 219 -9.77 -7.75 62.87
N GLU A 220 -8.86 -8.17 63.75
CA GLU A 220 -9.19 -8.60 65.10
C GLU A 220 -9.92 -7.54 65.92
N THR A 221 -9.55 -6.26 65.75
CA THR A 221 -10.09 -5.16 66.55
C THR A 221 -11.53 -4.88 66.15
N LEU A 222 -11.81 -4.79 64.84
CA LEU A 222 -13.16 -4.59 64.32
C LEU A 222 -14.05 -5.80 64.59
N PHE A 223 -13.51 -7.02 64.47
CA PHE A 223 -14.25 -8.24 64.77
C PHE A 223 -14.65 -8.32 66.24
N ARG A 224 -13.71 -8.07 67.15
CA ARG A 224 -14.00 -8.05 68.60
C ARG A 224 -15.02 -6.96 68.93
N GLU A 225 -14.84 -5.74 68.41
CA GLU A 225 -15.77 -4.65 68.65
C GLU A 225 -17.18 -4.97 68.14
N ALA A 226 -17.31 -5.58 66.96
CA ALA A 226 -18.60 -5.97 66.39
C ALA A 226 -19.32 -7.03 67.25
N ILE A 227 -18.59 -8.02 67.76
CA ILE A 227 -19.14 -9.05 68.65
C ILE A 227 -19.58 -8.44 69.99
N THR A 228 -18.75 -7.61 70.62
CA THR A 228 -19.06 -6.99 71.91
C THR A 228 -20.26 -6.04 71.80
N ARG A 229 -20.36 -5.30 70.68
CA ARG A 229 -21.49 -4.39 70.39
C ARG A 229 -22.83 -5.14 70.26
N CYS A 230 -22.78 -6.36 69.75
CA CYS A 230 -23.93 -7.23 69.55
C CYS A 230 -24.28 -8.14 70.72
N GLY A 231 -23.56 -8.02 71.84
CA GLY A 231 -23.79 -8.86 73.03
C GLY A 231 -23.43 -10.32 72.84
N GLY A 232 -22.53 -10.66 71.90
CA GLY A 232 -21.99 -12.01 71.74
C GLY A 232 -22.94 -13.05 71.15
N SER A 233 -24.18 -12.69 70.78
CA SER A 233 -25.12 -13.68 70.22
C SER A 233 -24.59 -14.30 68.92
N LEU A 234 -24.73 -15.63 68.79
CA LEU A 234 -24.38 -16.37 67.57
C LEU A 234 -25.07 -15.78 66.33
N GLN A 235 -26.33 -15.36 66.48
CA GLN A 235 -27.12 -14.73 65.43
C GLN A 235 -26.42 -13.48 64.87
N CYS A 236 -25.88 -12.61 65.74
CA CYS A 236 -25.14 -11.45 65.25
C CYS A 236 -23.80 -11.83 64.62
N VAL A 237 -23.10 -12.85 65.13
CA VAL A 237 -21.87 -13.35 64.47
C VAL A 237 -22.20 -13.83 63.05
N MET A 238 -23.35 -14.50 62.85
CA MET A 238 -23.81 -14.89 61.52
C MET A 238 -24.14 -13.68 60.63
N ASP A 239 -24.74 -12.63 61.19
CA ASP A 239 -25.04 -11.40 60.44
C ASP A 239 -23.76 -10.64 60.06
N ILE A 240 -22.76 -10.61 60.95
CA ILE A 240 -21.42 -10.06 60.68
C ILE A 240 -20.71 -10.85 59.56
N ILE A 241 -20.84 -12.18 59.57
CA ILE A 241 -20.27 -13.05 58.54
C ILE A 241 -21.06 -12.93 57.22
N ARG A 242 -22.37 -12.68 57.27
CA ARG A 242 -23.19 -12.44 56.08
C ARG A 242 -22.81 -11.14 55.36
N ASN A 243 -22.37 -10.11 56.09
CA ASN A 243 -21.82 -8.88 55.49
C ASN A 243 -20.57 -9.13 54.61
N LEU A 244 -19.91 -10.29 54.69
CA LEU A 244 -18.85 -10.71 53.75
C LEU A 244 -19.37 -10.84 52.30
N MET A 245 -20.67 -11.11 52.14
CA MET A 245 -21.29 -11.28 50.83
C MET A 245 -21.67 -9.96 50.16
N ASP A 246 -21.76 -8.87 50.92
CA ASP A 246 -22.18 -7.56 50.41
C ASP A 246 -20.97 -6.80 49.85
N ASP A 247 -21.01 -6.44 48.56
CA ASP A 247 -19.92 -5.73 47.86
C ASP A 247 -19.89 -4.21 48.16
N ASP A 248 -20.86 -3.70 48.93
CA ASP A 248 -21.08 -2.26 49.18
C ASP A 248 -20.50 -1.75 50.52
N VAL A 249 -19.73 -2.58 51.24
CA VAL A 249 -19.13 -2.17 52.52
C VAL A 249 -17.86 -1.34 52.25
N PRO A 250 -17.69 -0.15 52.87
CA PRO A 250 -16.46 0.63 52.75
C PRO A 250 -15.25 -0.19 53.24
N ARG A 251 -14.14 -0.17 52.49
CA ARG A 251 -12.91 -0.93 52.80
C ARG A 251 -12.36 -0.73 54.22
N GLU A 252 -12.62 0.42 54.84
CA GLU A 252 -12.18 0.72 56.21
C GLU A 252 -13.01 -0.01 57.29
N SER A 253 -14.18 -0.52 56.91
CA SER A 253 -15.13 -1.25 57.76
C SER A 253 -15.19 -2.74 57.45
N GLU A 254 -14.40 -3.22 56.50
CA GLU A 254 -14.30 -4.65 56.16
C GLU A 254 -13.63 -5.41 57.31
N ILE A 255 -14.42 -6.25 57.98
CA ILE A 255 -13.94 -7.10 59.07
C ILE A 255 -13.13 -8.29 58.52
N PHE A 256 -13.46 -8.73 57.31
CA PHE A 256 -12.86 -9.87 56.63
C PHE A 256 -12.36 -9.43 55.25
N ILE A 257 -11.10 -9.75 54.95
CA ILE A 257 -10.47 -9.49 53.66
C ILE A 257 -10.14 -10.83 53.03
N ILE A 258 -10.66 -11.11 51.84
CA ILE A 258 -10.35 -12.34 51.10
C ILE A 258 -9.04 -12.12 50.33
N LYS A 259 -8.06 -13.01 50.54
CA LYS A 259 -6.82 -13.02 49.76
C LYS A 259 -6.97 -13.98 48.58
N ASP A 260 -6.67 -13.47 47.38
CA ASP A 260 -6.47 -14.26 46.16
C ASP A 260 -5.24 -15.17 46.26
#